data_AF-A0A9D8P7G2-F1
#
_entry.id   AF-A0A9D8P7G2-F1
#
_cell.length_a   1.000
_cell.length_b   1.000
_cell.length_c   1.000
_cell.angle_alpha   90.00
_cell.angle_beta   90.00
_cell.angle_gamma   90.00
#
_symmetry.space_group_name_H-M   'P 1'
#
loop_
_entity.id
_entity.type
_entity.pdbx_description
1 polymer ?
#
loop_
_entity_poly.entity_id
_entity_poly.type
_entity_poly.pdbx_seq_one_letter_code
_entity_poly.pdbx_strand_id
1 'polypeptide(L)'
;MTTRVLTESDTTHRGAGVLREIWQYLANIGSFKPTDWLRYLSWMSTIFGLLIATVSFTVFGYVNGVDWPGYVWWVPVGNFLFAASLAVDDIGHRTIYKSQLRRGEAYVHQMIVATAVPSIVFLCLCYQHPQVFSMVALGFTILSFFYSALDEAMHWHRYLTQKLDRVEMWAHFVAIVGHVVMVSAWWQWFNAGYPGVTETIDKIIALAA
;
A
#
# COMPACT_ATOMS: atom_id res chain seq x y z
N MET A 1 32.89 1.14 13.41
CA MET A 1 31.75 0.22 13.18
C MET A 1 31.68 -0.03 11.69
N THR A 2 32.11 -1.21 11.25
CA THR A 2 32.27 -1.55 9.82
C THR A 2 31.03 -2.30 9.37
N THR A 3 30.18 -1.66 8.57
CA THR A 3 28.96 -2.27 8.02
C THR A 3 29.37 -3.34 7.02
N ARG A 4 29.22 -4.61 7.39
CA ARG A 4 29.53 -5.76 6.54
C ARG A 4 28.43 -5.86 5.48
N VAL A 5 28.76 -5.52 4.24
CA VAL A 5 27.88 -5.75 3.08
C VAL A 5 27.86 -7.26 2.84
N LEU A 6 26.69 -7.87 2.95
CA LEU A 6 26.51 -9.30 2.70
C LEU A 6 26.82 -9.59 1.22
N THR A 7 27.80 -10.46 0.97
CA THR A 7 28.06 -11.03 -0.36
C THR A 7 27.31 -12.35 -0.49
N GLU A 8 27.07 -12.75 -1.75
CA GLU A 8 26.26 -13.87 -2.24
C GLU A 8 26.55 -15.26 -1.61
N SER A 9 27.62 -15.39 -0.81
CA SER A 9 28.07 -16.64 -0.19
C SER A 9 27.61 -16.89 1.25
N ASP A 10 26.93 -15.93 1.90
CA ASP A 10 26.51 -16.04 3.31
C ASP A 10 25.09 -16.62 3.52
N THR A 11 24.43 -17.13 2.49
CA THR A 11 23.02 -17.59 2.54
C THR A 11 22.82 -19.01 3.12
N THR A 12 23.80 -19.58 3.81
CA THR A 12 23.63 -20.84 4.56
C THR A 12 23.10 -20.63 5.99
N HIS A 13 22.32 -19.56 6.23
CA HIS A 13 21.61 -19.37 7.50
C HIS A 13 20.31 -20.20 7.56
N ARG A 14 20.42 -21.52 7.61
CA ARG A 14 19.30 -22.43 7.93
C ARG A 14 18.89 -22.41 9.42
N GLY A 15 19.31 -21.40 10.20
CA GLY A 15 19.07 -21.35 11.65
C GLY A 15 18.86 -19.96 12.26
N ALA A 16 18.79 -18.89 11.46
CA ALA A 16 18.34 -17.60 11.98
C ALA A 16 16.80 -17.63 12.07
N GLY A 17 16.23 -17.41 13.26
CA GLY A 17 14.77 -17.34 13.42
C GLY A 17 14.18 -16.25 12.51
N VAL A 18 12.95 -16.46 12.01
CA VAL A 18 12.24 -15.54 11.09
C VAL A 18 12.30 -14.08 11.57
N LEU A 19 12.19 -13.85 12.88
CA LEU A 19 12.31 -12.51 13.46
C LEU A 19 13.66 -11.86 13.19
N ARG A 20 14.77 -12.61 13.26
CA ARG A 20 16.11 -12.09 12.98
C ARG A 20 16.27 -11.71 11.51
N GLU A 21 15.69 -12.50 10.60
CA GLU A 21 15.68 -12.20 9.16
C GLU A 21 14.92 -10.90 8.87
N ILE A 22 13.72 -10.74 9.44
CA ILE A 22 12.93 -9.50 9.36
C ILE A 22 13.74 -8.32 9.91
N TRP A 23 14.34 -8.46 11.11
CA TRP A 23 15.12 -7.38 11.70
C TRP A 23 16.34 -7.00 10.86
N GLN A 24 17.05 -7.98 10.29
CA GLN A 24 18.18 -7.73 9.40
C GLN A 24 17.73 -7.00 8.11
N TYR A 25 16.61 -7.42 7.55
CA TYR A 25 16.02 -6.77 6.37
C TYR A 25 15.69 -5.30 6.67
N LEU A 26 14.97 -5.03 7.77
CA LEU A 26 14.58 -3.68 8.17
C LEU A 26 15.79 -2.81 8.54
N ALA A 27 16.82 -3.38 9.16
CA ALA A 27 18.04 -2.66 9.53
C ALA A 27 18.77 -2.05 8.32
N ASN A 28 18.52 -2.54 7.10
CA ASN A 28 19.07 -1.94 5.88
C ASN A 28 18.60 -0.50 5.66
N ILE A 29 17.52 -0.04 6.30
CA ILE A 29 17.10 1.37 6.27
C ILE A 29 18.22 2.31 6.74
N GLY A 30 19.09 1.85 7.64
CA GLY A 30 20.27 2.61 8.09
C GLY A 30 21.31 2.86 7.00
N SER A 31 21.23 2.17 5.85
CA SER A 31 22.11 2.36 4.70
C SER A 31 21.58 3.35 3.66
N PHE A 32 20.43 3.96 3.91
CA PHE A 32 19.82 4.92 2.99
C PHE A 32 20.71 6.14 2.77
N LYS A 33 20.87 6.53 1.50
CA LYS A 33 21.45 7.82 1.12
C LYS A 33 20.38 8.91 1.19
N PRO A 34 20.75 10.21 1.21
CA PRO A 34 19.77 11.30 1.18
C PRO A 34 18.75 11.20 0.02
N THR A 35 19.20 10.73 -1.15
CA THR A 35 18.32 10.50 -2.30
C THR A 35 17.35 9.33 -2.10
N ASP A 36 17.76 8.31 -1.35
CA ASP A 36 16.91 7.18 -1.01
C ASP A 36 15.84 7.63 0.00
N TRP A 37 16.24 8.42 1.02
CA TRP A 37 15.32 9.04 1.98
C TRP A 37 14.28 9.93 1.32
N LEU A 38 14.69 10.82 0.40
CA LEU A 38 13.75 11.70 -0.30
C LEU A 38 12.67 10.88 -1.02
N ARG A 39 13.09 9.85 -1.78
CA ARG A 39 12.14 8.99 -2.51
C ARG A 39 11.25 8.19 -1.56
N TYR A 40 11.83 7.59 -0.53
CA TYR A 40 11.10 6.81 0.48
C TYR A 40 10.03 7.68 1.15
N LEU A 41 10.40 8.87 1.63
CA LEU A 41 9.47 9.79 2.29
C LEU A 41 8.41 10.31 1.33
N SER A 42 8.75 10.63 0.08
CA SER A 42 7.74 11.03 -0.92
C SER A 42 6.71 9.92 -1.15
N TRP A 43 7.17 8.68 -1.35
CA TRP A 43 6.28 7.54 -1.57
C TRP A 43 5.45 7.19 -0.34
N MET A 44 6.07 7.10 0.82
CA MET A 44 5.38 6.80 2.07
C MET A 44 4.39 7.89 2.43
N SER A 45 4.68 9.17 2.18
CA SER A 45 3.73 10.25 2.43
C SER A 45 2.46 10.10 1.59
N THR A 46 2.57 9.67 0.32
CA THR A 46 1.40 9.42 -0.53
C THR A 46 0.54 8.27 0.01
N ILE A 47 1.17 7.15 0.38
CA ILE A 47 0.44 5.94 0.80
C ILE A 47 -0.14 6.11 2.22
N PHE A 48 0.68 6.58 3.18
CA PHE A 48 0.21 6.87 4.54
C PHE A 48 -0.74 8.06 4.58
N GLY A 49 -0.67 8.99 3.63
CA GLY A 49 -1.64 10.08 3.51
C GLY A 49 -3.07 9.55 3.31
N LEU A 50 -3.25 8.53 2.47
CA LEU A 50 -4.55 7.86 2.32
C LEU A 50 -4.97 7.16 3.62
N LEU A 51 -4.03 6.52 4.32
CA LEU A 51 -4.32 5.86 5.60
C LEU A 51 -4.79 6.86 6.65
N ILE A 52 -4.06 7.96 6.81
CA ILE A 52 -4.43 9.03 7.73
C ILE A 52 -5.79 9.61 7.35
N ALA A 53 -6.06 9.87 6.08
CA ALA A 53 -7.34 10.40 5.62
C ALA A 53 -8.51 9.45 5.93
N THR A 54 -8.37 8.16 5.58
CA THR A 54 -9.42 7.15 5.79
C THR A 54 -9.67 6.86 7.27
N VAL A 55 -8.61 6.72 8.07
CA VAL A 55 -8.71 6.56 9.53
C VAL A 55 -9.33 7.81 10.16
N SER A 56 -8.83 9.00 9.84
CA SER A 56 -9.33 10.24 10.45
C SER A 56 -10.80 10.46 10.13
N PHE A 57 -11.22 10.24 8.88
CA PHE A 57 -12.61 10.41 8.47
C PHE A 57 -13.55 9.41 9.17
N THR A 58 -13.21 8.13 9.17
CA THR A 58 -14.04 7.07 9.79
C THR A 58 -14.08 7.21 11.31
N VAL A 59 -12.94 7.41 11.97
CA VAL A 59 -12.86 7.64 13.41
C VAL A 59 -13.58 8.92 13.81
N PHE A 60 -13.41 10.02 13.06
CA PHE A 60 -14.12 11.27 13.34
C PHE A 60 -15.64 11.07 13.29
N GLY A 61 -16.17 10.41 12.25
CA GLY A 61 -17.59 10.09 12.17
C GLY A 61 -18.05 9.25 13.37
N TYR A 62 -17.30 8.19 13.69
CA TYR A 62 -17.63 7.28 14.78
C TYR A 62 -17.71 7.98 16.15
N VAL A 63 -16.70 8.80 16.49
CA VAL A 63 -16.69 9.52 17.78
C VAL A 63 -17.74 10.63 17.85
N ASN A 64 -18.31 11.05 16.71
CA ASN A 64 -19.41 12.02 16.63
C ASN A 64 -20.78 11.36 16.41
N GLY A 65 -20.88 10.05 16.60
CA GLY A 65 -22.15 9.30 16.63
C GLY A 65 -22.61 8.73 15.29
N VAL A 66 -21.80 8.81 14.23
CA VAL A 66 -22.12 8.18 12.94
C VAL A 66 -22.05 6.66 13.08
N ASP A 67 -23.14 5.97 12.75
CA ASP A 67 -23.20 4.51 12.77
C ASP A 67 -22.68 3.94 11.44
N TRP A 68 -21.40 3.56 11.44
CA TRP A 68 -20.77 2.96 10.27
C TRP A 68 -21.15 1.49 10.11
N PRO A 69 -21.57 1.04 8.92
CA PRO A 69 -21.63 -0.38 8.62
C PRO A 69 -20.27 -1.04 8.88
N GLY A 70 -20.27 -2.23 9.50
CA GLY A 70 -19.05 -2.90 9.94
C GLY A 70 -18.00 -3.11 8.83
N TYR A 71 -18.43 -3.28 7.57
CA TYR A 71 -17.51 -3.47 6.45
C TYR A 71 -16.69 -2.22 6.10
N VAL A 72 -17.13 -1.01 6.48
CA VAL A 72 -16.42 0.24 6.19
C VAL A 72 -15.06 0.27 6.87
N TRP A 73 -14.93 -0.35 8.05
CA TRP A 73 -13.68 -0.45 8.79
C TRP A 73 -12.60 -1.28 8.06
N TRP A 74 -12.98 -2.12 7.09
CA TRP A 74 -12.01 -2.83 6.26
C TRP A 74 -11.29 -1.91 5.26
N VAL A 75 -11.81 -0.71 4.99
CA VAL A 75 -11.10 0.31 4.18
C VAL A 75 -9.80 0.75 4.87
N PRO A 76 -9.81 1.35 6.08
CA PRO A 76 -8.58 1.74 6.76
C PRO A 76 -7.71 0.54 7.17
N VAL A 77 -8.30 -0.62 7.52
CA VAL A 77 -7.52 -1.84 7.85
C VAL A 77 -6.76 -2.37 6.63
N GLY A 78 -7.43 -2.53 5.48
CA GLY A 78 -6.78 -2.98 4.25
C GLY A 78 -5.70 -1.99 3.81
N ASN A 79 -5.97 -0.69 3.94
CA ASN A 79 -4.99 0.35 3.67
C ASN A 79 -3.78 0.30 4.61
N PHE A 80 -3.97 0.02 5.90
CA PHE A 80 -2.86 -0.16 6.84
C PHE A 80 -1.97 -1.35 6.45
N LEU A 81 -2.58 -2.49 6.13
CA LEU A 81 -1.85 -3.67 5.65
C LEU A 81 -1.04 -3.36 4.39
N PHE A 82 -1.66 -2.66 3.44
CA PHE A 82 -1.02 -2.22 2.21
C PHE A 82 0.15 -1.26 2.48
N ALA A 83 -0.09 -0.18 3.23
CA ALA A 83 0.89 0.86 3.54
C ALA A 83 2.09 0.32 4.31
N ALA A 84 1.84 -0.46 5.37
CA ALA A 84 2.91 -1.05 6.17
C ALA A 84 3.75 -2.03 5.34
N SER A 85 3.13 -2.82 4.48
CA SER A 85 3.84 -3.77 3.62
C SER A 85 4.71 -3.08 2.58
N LEU A 86 4.18 -2.06 1.90
CA LEU A 86 4.97 -1.27 0.96
C LEU A 86 6.10 -0.48 1.63
N ALA A 87 5.92 -0.09 2.90
CA ALA A 87 6.99 0.55 3.66
C ALA A 87 8.16 -0.40 3.93
N VAL A 88 7.87 -1.69 4.14
CA VAL A 88 8.90 -2.73 4.27
C VAL A 88 9.51 -3.02 2.91
N ASP A 89 8.70 -3.25 1.89
CA ASP A 89 9.18 -3.50 0.52
C ASP A 89 10.12 -2.40 0.00
N ASP A 90 9.75 -1.11 0.14
CA ASP A 90 10.59 -0.02 -0.38
C ASP A 90 11.97 0.01 0.31
N ILE A 91 12.12 -0.52 1.54
CA ILE A 91 13.47 -0.67 2.15
C ILE A 91 14.35 -1.57 1.28
N GLY A 92 13.84 -2.71 0.81
CA GLY A 92 14.56 -3.61 -0.10
C GLY A 92 14.90 -2.94 -1.42
N HIS A 93 13.92 -2.25 -2.02
CA HIS A 93 14.11 -1.49 -3.24
C HIS A 93 15.20 -0.41 -3.14
N ARG A 94 15.30 0.25 -1.98
CA ARG A 94 16.31 1.29 -1.72
C ARG A 94 17.64 0.73 -1.23
N THR A 95 17.81 -0.58 -1.11
CA THR A 95 19.03 -1.18 -0.54
C THR A 95 19.52 -2.36 -1.36
N ILE A 96 18.76 -3.46 -1.35
CA ILE A 96 19.13 -4.77 -1.93
C ILE A 96 18.80 -4.83 -3.43
N TYR A 97 17.65 -4.29 -3.86
CA TYR A 97 17.08 -4.52 -5.20
C TYR A 97 17.27 -3.37 -6.19
N LYS A 98 18.25 -2.49 -5.97
CA LYS A 98 18.48 -1.31 -6.83
C LYS A 98 18.69 -1.66 -8.30
N SER A 99 19.28 -2.82 -8.59
CA SER A 99 19.58 -3.23 -9.96
C SER A 99 18.34 -3.75 -10.69
N GLN A 100 17.43 -4.40 -9.97
CA GLN A 100 16.18 -4.98 -10.45
C GLN A 100 15.18 -3.88 -10.77
N LEU A 101 15.04 -2.88 -9.89
CA LEU A 101 14.28 -1.65 -10.16
C LEU A 101 14.63 -0.99 -11.49
N ARG A 102 15.92 -0.93 -11.82
CA ARG A 102 16.40 -0.31 -13.06
C ARG A 102 16.07 -1.12 -14.33
N ARG A 103 15.70 -2.39 -14.18
CA ARG A 103 15.41 -3.32 -15.29
C ARG A 103 13.94 -3.36 -15.72
N GLY A 104 13.07 -2.56 -15.11
CA GLY A 104 11.68 -2.45 -15.56
C GLY A 104 10.65 -2.33 -14.42
N GLU A 105 10.97 -2.89 -13.25
CA GLU A 105 10.09 -2.95 -12.07
C GLU A 105 9.66 -1.54 -11.63
N ALA A 106 10.56 -0.54 -11.71
CA ALA A 106 10.22 0.85 -11.43
C ALA A 106 9.11 1.43 -12.34
N TYR A 107 9.01 0.98 -13.59
CA TYR A 107 7.93 1.41 -14.49
C TYR A 107 6.61 0.75 -14.12
N VAL A 108 6.64 -0.52 -13.71
CA VAL A 108 5.44 -1.22 -13.21
C VAL A 108 4.91 -0.52 -11.96
N HIS A 109 5.78 -0.17 -11.01
CA HIS A 109 5.39 0.60 -9.81
C HIS A 109 4.74 1.94 -10.16
N GLN A 110 5.29 2.67 -11.14
CA GLN A 110 4.69 3.92 -11.61
C GLN A 110 3.30 3.71 -12.20
N MET A 111 3.09 2.62 -12.96
CA MET A 111 1.77 2.28 -13.51
C MET A 111 0.78 1.87 -12.43
N ILE A 112 1.21 1.15 -11.40
CA ILE A 112 0.39 0.83 -10.22
C ILE A 112 -0.08 2.13 -9.56
N VAL A 113 0.82 3.07 -9.30
CA VAL A 113 0.46 4.36 -8.68
C VAL A 113 -0.47 5.17 -9.57
N ALA A 114 -0.14 5.26 -10.87
CA ALA A 114 -0.91 5.98 -11.87
C ALA A 114 -2.31 5.37 -12.09
N THR A 115 -2.56 4.16 -11.58
CA THR A 115 -3.87 3.52 -11.67
C THR A 115 -4.62 3.45 -10.35
N ALA A 116 -3.93 3.09 -9.26
CA ALA A 116 -4.50 2.97 -7.92
C ALA A 116 -4.87 4.32 -7.30
N VAL A 117 -4.04 5.37 -7.44
CA VAL A 117 -4.38 6.68 -6.85
C VAL A 117 -5.62 7.27 -7.53
N PRO A 118 -5.69 7.33 -8.88
CA PRO A 118 -6.90 7.81 -9.54
C PRO A 118 -8.13 6.96 -9.25
N SER A 119 -8.02 5.63 -9.11
CA SER A 119 -9.20 4.79 -8.82
C SER A 119 -9.89 5.20 -7.51
N ILE A 120 -9.11 5.47 -6.46
CA ILE A 120 -9.63 5.95 -5.18
C ILE A 120 -10.19 7.37 -5.29
N VAL A 121 -9.52 8.27 -6.02
CA VAL A 121 -10.04 9.63 -6.26
C VAL A 121 -11.39 9.58 -6.98
N PHE A 122 -11.51 8.75 -8.02
CA PHE A 122 -12.77 8.59 -8.75
C PHE A 122 -13.86 7.94 -7.90
N LEU A 123 -13.52 6.99 -7.02
CA LEU A 123 -14.44 6.47 -6.02
C LEU A 123 -14.96 7.58 -5.11
N CYS A 124 -14.10 8.45 -4.58
CA CYS A 124 -14.56 9.61 -3.81
C CYS A 124 -15.50 10.51 -4.63
N LEU A 125 -15.19 10.76 -5.91
CA LEU A 125 -16.05 11.55 -6.80
C LEU A 125 -17.39 10.87 -7.11
N CYS A 126 -17.48 9.54 -7.03
CA CYS A 126 -18.74 8.82 -7.16
C CYS A 126 -19.76 9.17 -6.06
N TYR A 127 -19.34 9.76 -4.93
CA TYR A 127 -20.28 10.22 -3.91
C TYR A 127 -21.26 11.27 -4.46
N GLN A 128 -20.79 12.21 -5.28
CA GLN A 128 -21.64 13.25 -5.87
C GLN A 128 -22.01 12.94 -7.33
N HIS A 129 -21.14 12.23 -8.05
CA HIS A 129 -21.27 12.04 -9.51
C HIS A 129 -21.11 10.56 -9.91
N PRO A 130 -21.93 9.64 -9.36
CA PRO A 130 -21.76 8.19 -9.55
C PRO A 130 -21.90 7.76 -11.01
N GLN A 131 -22.77 8.43 -11.78
CA GLN A 131 -23.03 8.09 -13.18
C GLN A 131 -21.84 8.38 -14.11
N VAL A 132 -21.02 9.38 -13.76
CA VAL A 132 -19.87 9.81 -14.58
C VAL A 132 -18.62 9.02 -14.21
N PHE A 133 -18.35 8.87 -12.91
CA PHE A 133 -17.05 8.36 -12.46
C PHE A 133 -17.04 6.87 -12.14
N SER A 134 -18.17 6.18 -12.00
CA SER A 134 -18.16 4.76 -11.59
C SER A 134 -17.44 3.85 -12.58
N MET A 135 -17.68 4.02 -13.89
CA MET A 135 -16.99 3.24 -14.93
C MET A 135 -15.49 3.58 -15.00
N VAL A 136 -15.14 4.85 -14.79
CA VAL A 136 -13.73 5.30 -14.77
C VAL A 136 -13.02 4.70 -13.55
N ALA A 137 -13.63 4.80 -12.36
CA ALA A 137 -13.14 4.21 -11.12
C ALA A 137 -12.93 2.70 -11.25
N LEU A 138 -13.90 2.00 -11.86
CA LEU A 138 -13.82 0.56 -12.10
C LEU A 138 -12.68 0.22 -13.06
N GLY A 139 -12.55 0.92 -14.18
CA GLY A 139 -11.47 0.70 -15.15
C GLY A 139 -10.08 0.87 -14.51
N PHE A 140 -9.89 1.94 -13.73
CA PHE A 140 -8.65 2.19 -13.01
C PHE A 140 -8.39 1.17 -11.89
N THR A 141 -9.43 0.69 -11.21
CA THR A 141 -9.34 -0.38 -10.22
C THR A 141 -8.91 -1.71 -10.86
N ILE A 142 -9.48 -2.07 -12.01
CA ILE A 142 -9.08 -3.29 -12.73
C ILE A 142 -7.63 -3.19 -13.19
N LEU A 143 -7.22 -2.03 -13.71
CA LEU A 143 -5.83 -1.80 -14.11
C LEU A 143 -4.87 -1.85 -12.92
N SER A 144 -5.25 -1.33 -11.75
CA SER A 144 -4.39 -1.40 -10.56
C SER A 144 -4.17 -2.85 -10.11
N PHE A 145 -5.19 -3.71 -10.17
CA PHE A 145 -5.03 -5.15 -9.93
C PHE A 145 -4.16 -5.82 -10.99
N PHE A 146 -4.36 -5.49 -12.27
CA PHE A 146 -3.56 -6.05 -13.36
C PHE A 146 -2.07 -5.75 -13.18
N TYR A 147 -1.71 -4.48 -12.94
CA TYR A 147 -0.32 -4.12 -12.72
C TYR A 147 0.23 -4.66 -11.39
N SER A 148 -0.58 -4.77 -10.34
CA SER A 148 -0.16 -5.44 -9.08
C SER A 148 0.15 -6.93 -9.31
N ALA A 149 -0.62 -7.61 -10.17
CA ALA A 149 -0.36 -9.01 -10.50
C ALA A 149 0.91 -9.19 -11.35
N LEU A 150 1.22 -8.23 -12.23
CA LEU A 150 2.49 -8.23 -12.98
C LEU A 150 3.68 -8.05 -12.05
N ASP A 151 3.58 -7.11 -11.11
CA ASP A 151 4.59 -6.89 -10.07
C ASP A 151 4.81 -8.17 -9.27
N GLU A 152 3.74 -8.76 -8.74
CA GLU A 152 3.78 -10.03 -8.01
C GLU A 152 4.47 -11.14 -8.80
N ALA A 153 4.17 -11.28 -10.09
CA ALA A 153 4.81 -12.26 -10.95
C ALA A 153 6.34 -12.02 -11.07
N MET A 154 6.79 -10.76 -11.10
CA MET A 154 8.22 -10.42 -11.10
C MET A 154 8.89 -10.80 -9.78
N HIS A 155 8.23 -10.57 -8.63
CA HIS A 155 8.73 -10.98 -7.31
C HIS A 155 8.80 -12.51 -7.19
N TRP A 156 7.76 -13.24 -7.58
CA TRP A 156 7.78 -14.71 -7.61
C TRP A 156 8.85 -15.26 -8.54
N HIS A 157 9.00 -14.67 -9.73
CA HIS A 157 10.06 -15.08 -10.65
C HIS A 157 11.45 -14.91 -10.03
N ARG A 158 11.70 -13.77 -9.36
CA ARG A 158 12.95 -13.51 -8.62
C ARG A 158 13.15 -14.52 -7.50
N TYR A 159 12.13 -14.75 -6.67
CA TYR A 159 12.19 -15.71 -5.58
C TYR A 159 12.51 -17.13 -6.06
N LEU A 160 11.84 -17.59 -7.12
CA LEU A 160 12.03 -18.95 -7.66
C LEU A 160 13.38 -19.14 -8.36
N THR A 161 13.90 -18.11 -9.02
CA THR A 161 15.16 -18.21 -9.79
C THR A 161 16.40 -17.91 -8.96
N GLN A 162 16.34 -16.95 -8.06
CA GLN A 162 17.49 -16.44 -7.29
C GLN A 162 17.44 -16.88 -5.81
N LYS A 163 16.32 -17.46 -5.34
CA LYS A 163 16.08 -17.83 -3.94
C LYS A 163 16.25 -16.68 -2.96
N LEU A 164 16.06 -15.46 -3.45
CA LEU A 164 16.21 -14.25 -2.64
C LEU A 164 14.90 -13.95 -1.92
N ASP A 165 15.05 -13.84 -0.60
CA ASP A 165 14.28 -13.02 0.34
C ASP A 165 12.80 -13.31 0.55
N ARG A 166 12.54 -14.05 1.64
CA ARG A 166 11.19 -14.36 2.09
C ARG A 166 10.46 -13.16 2.68
N VAL A 167 11.19 -12.15 3.18
CA VAL A 167 10.58 -10.97 3.81
C VAL A 167 9.87 -10.14 2.76
N GLU A 168 10.51 -9.94 1.60
CA GLU A 168 9.92 -9.29 0.44
C GLU A 168 8.65 -10.02 -0.03
N MET A 169 8.70 -11.36 -0.18
CA MET A 169 7.53 -12.14 -0.59
C MET A 169 6.34 -12.01 0.38
N TRP A 170 6.61 -12.02 1.69
CA TRP A 170 5.56 -11.81 2.68
C TRP A 170 5.01 -10.39 2.67
N ALA A 171 5.85 -9.38 2.47
CA ALA A 171 5.41 -8.00 2.29
C ALA A 171 4.47 -7.89 1.09
N HIS A 172 4.85 -8.45 -0.06
CA HIS A 172 4.02 -8.46 -1.27
C HIS A 172 2.66 -9.16 -1.08
N PHE A 173 2.67 -10.33 -0.45
CA PHE A 173 1.44 -11.04 -0.12
C PHE A 173 0.50 -10.19 0.75
N VAL A 174 1.01 -9.58 1.82
CA VAL A 174 0.20 -8.74 2.71
C VAL A 174 -0.25 -7.46 2.01
N ALA A 175 0.57 -6.91 1.11
CA ALA A 175 0.19 -5.76 0.28
C ALA A 175 -1.00 -6.09 -0.61
N ILE A 176 -0.96 -7.21 -1.36
CA ILE A 176 -2.09 -7.63 -2.21
C ILE A 176 -3.35 -7.89 -1.38
N VAL A 177 -3.23 -8.58 -0.25
CA VAL A 177 -4.37 -8.80 0.66
C VAL A 177 -4.95 -7.47 1.12
N GLY A 178 -4.11 -6.54 1.57
CA GLY A 178 -4.52 -5.20 1.96
C GLY A 178 -5.24 -4.44 0.85
N HIS A 179 -4.69 -4.48 -0.37
CA HIS A 179 -5.28 -3.84 -1.55
C HIS A 179 -6.64 -4.42 -1.91
N VAL A 180 -6.78 -5.76 -1.97
CA VAL A 180 -8.04 -6.45 -2.26
C VAL A 180 -9.10 -6.12 -1.20
N VAL A 181 -8.75 -6.21 0.08
CA VAL A 181 -9.67 -5.93 1.20
C VAL A 181 -10.14 -4.47 1.16
N MET A 182 -9.20 -3.53 1.02
CA MET A 182 -9.49 -2.10 0.95
C MET A 182 -10.43 -1.78 -0.21
N VAL A 183 -10.09 -2.20 -1.42
CA VAL A 183 -10.87 -1.89 -2.63
C VAL A 183 -12.23 -2.56 -2.61
N SER A 184 -12.33 -3.81 -2.16
CA SER A 184 -13.61 -4.53 -2.09
C SER A 184 -14.55 -3.87 -1.08
N ALA A 185 -14.03 -3.49 0.09
CA ALA A 185 -14.80 -2.77 1.10
C ALA A 185 -15.25 -1.39 0.59
N TRP A 186 -14.38 -0.67 -0.10
CA TRP A 186 -14.71 0.64 -0.67
C TRP A 186 -15.75 0.53 -1.79
N TRP A 187 -15.63 -0.47 -2.67
CA TRP A 187 -16.60 -0.73 -3.73
C TRP A 187 -17.97 -1.11 -3.15
N GLN A 188 -17.99 -1.90 -2.08
CA GLN A 188 -19.23 -2.19 -1.35
C GLN A 188 -19.82 -0.93 -0.70
N TRP A 189 -18.98 -0.06 -0.14
CA TRP A 189 -19.42 1.21 0.43
C TRP A 189 -20.04 2.13 -0.62
N PHE A 190 -19.43 2.19 -1.81
CA PHE A 190 -19.99 2.87 -2.98
C PHE A 190 -21.36 2.29 -3.38
N ASN A 191 -21.45 0.97 -3.57
CA ASN A 191 -22.70 0.31 -3.98
C ASN A 191 -23.84 0.49 -2.97
N ALA A 192 -23.51 0.62 -1.68
CA ALA A 192 -24.49 0.91 -0.63
C ALA A 192 -24.92 2.39 -0.59
N GLY A 193 -24.38 3.25 -1.45
CA GLY A 193 -24.68 4.68 -1.48
C GLY A 193 -23.89 5.51 -0.47
N TYR A 194 -22.70 5.04 -0.06
CA TYR A 194 -21.84 5.71 0.91
C TYR A 194 -22.53 6.10 2.25
N PRO A 195 -23.23 5.16 2.92
CA PRO A 195 -23.84 5.42 4.23
C PRO A 195 -22.83 6.02 5.21
N GLY A 196 -23.25 7.03 5.98
CA GLY A 196 -22.45 7.75 6.98
C GLY A 196 -21.58 8.90 6.44
N VAL A 197 -21.34 8.99 5.13
CA VAL A 197 -20.49 10.07 4.56
C VAL A 197 -21.12 11.45 4.74
N THR A 198 -22.39 11.62 4.37
CA THR A 198 -23.11 12.90 4.52
C THR A 198 -23.11 13.37 5.96
N GLU A 199 -23.51 12.48 6.88
CA GLU A 199 -23.57 12.79 8.31
C GLU A 199 -22.20 13.19 8.85
N THR A 200 -21.14 12.48 8.47
CA THR A 200 -19.76 12.82 8.88
C THR A 200 -19.35 14.21 8.37
N ILE A 201 -19.64 14.53 7.10
CA ILE A 201 -19.35 15.84 6.52
C ILE A 201 -20.09 16.95 7.27
N ASP A 202 -21.36 16.76 7.59
CA ASP A 202 -22.16 17.74 8.33
C ASP A 202 -21.56 18.03 9.71
N LYS A 203 -21.07 16.99 10.41
CA LYS A 203 -20.35 17.15 11.69
C LYS A 203 -19.04 17.92 11.53
N ILE A 204 -18.28 17.68 10.45
CA ILE A 204 -17.04 18.42 10.16
C ILE A 204 -17.34 19.91 9.92
N ILE A 205 -18.35 20.20 9.10
CA ILE A 205 -18.77 21.58 8.79
C ILE A 205 -19.23 22.29 10.06
N ALA A 206 -20.04 21.63 10.89
CA ALA A 206 -20.53 22.20 12.15
C ALA A 206 -19.40 22.52 13.15
N LEU A 207 -18.30 21.77 13.14
CA LEU A 207 -17.13 22.03 13.99
C LEU A 207 -16.28 23.21 13.47
N ALA A 208 -16.33 23.49 12.17
CA ALA A 208 -15.55 24.55 11.52
C ALA A 208 -16.26 25.91 11.49
N ALA A 209 -17.57 25.94 11.76
CA ALA A 209 -18.40 27.14 11.83
C ALA A 209 -18.39 27.77 13.22
#